data_AF-R9PBS7-F1
#
_entry.id   AF-R9PBS7-F1
#
_cell.length_a   1.000
_cell.length_b   1.000
_cell.length_c   1.000
_cell.angle_alpha   90.00
_cell.angle_beta   90.00
_cell.angle_gamma   90.00
#
_symmetry.space_group_name_H-M   'P 1'
#
loop_
_entity.id
_entity.type
_entity.pdbx_description
1 polymer ?
#
loop_
_entity_poly.entity_id
_entity_poly.type
_entity_poly.pdbx_seq_one_letter_code
_entity_poly.pdbx_strand_id
1 'polypeptide(L)'
;MPPQLCFSFLPPDPTLPIPLSIVITSAISSMPEAVSTAETATDGEPSTPLSLLRAVTEVQERRISIWREYDDAFDQFLDPAQSSSTSAPAPVNGSQNNDSSSTTTNGRGCAGCSTTTVPLSSRLLAQILQLTTQALIECGHRLRAIQTELSHSTHPELATLVDRIQSKENALLRNVVQRDQLRKTIYKPDSPNDLDRDNNDSQTETLAQLETTIDEIRSDITELMQDVYAESLDLQQ
;
A
#
# COMPACT_ATOMS: atom_id res chain seq x y z
N MET A 1 -54.76 15.61 13.30
CA MET A 1 -54.11 14.95 14.45
C MET A 1 -54.17 13.43 14.26
N PRO A 2 -53.09 12.81 13.75
CA PRO A 2 -52.93 11.36 13.64
C PRO A 2 -51.88 10.81 14.65
N PRO A 3 -51.81 9.47 14.82
CA PRO A 3 -51.30 8.81 16.03
C PRO A 3 -49.80 8.47 16.04
N GLN A 4 -49.27 8.37 17.25
CA GLN A 4 -47.92 7.92 17.63
C GLN A 4 -47.76 6.40 17.42
N LEU A 5 -46.68 5.98 16.75
CA LEU A 5 -46.21 4.59 16.73
C LEU A 5 -44.96 4.47 17.60
N CYS A 6 -45.06 3.67 18.65
CA CYS A 6 -43.97 3.28 19.54
C CYS A 6 -42.97 2.37 18.82
N PHE A 7 -41.71 2.80 18.69
CA PHE A 7 -40.57 1.92 18.47
C PHE A 7 -39.86 1.71 19.80
N SER A 8 -39.99 0.50 20.35
CA SER A 8 -39.22 0.04 21.50
C SER A 8 -37.78 -0.24 21.05
N PHE A 9 -36.87 0.66 21.37
CA PHE A 9 -35.43 0.46 21.23
C PHE A 9 -34.95 -0.31 22.47
N LEU A 10 -34.61 -1.59 22.30
CA LEU A 10 -33.94 -2.37 23.34
C LEU A 10 -32.46 -1.94 23.40
N PRO A 11 -31.88 -1.70 24.59
CA PRO A 11 -30.46 -1.36 24.72
C PRO A 11 -29.57 -2.60 24.55
N PRO A 12 -28.39 -2.49 23.90
CA PRO A 12 -27.40 -3.57 23.89
C PRO A 12 -26.70 -3.68 25.26
N ASP A 13 -26.63 -4.91 25.77
CA ASP A 13 -25.99 -5.31 27.04
C ASP A 13 -24.44 -5.30 26.89
N PRO A 14 -23.69 -4.69 27.84
CA PRO A 14 -22.22 -4.58 27.77
C PRO A 14 -21.50 -5.66 28.59
N THR A 15 -21.07 -6.75 27.94
CA THR A 15 -20.07 -7.68 28.52
C THR A 15 -19.07 -8.21 27.48
N LEU A 16 -18.06 -7.36 27.19
CA LEU A 16 -16.60 -7.61 26.94
C LEU A 16 -16.09 -8.73 25.99
N PRO A 17 -14.86 -8.61 25.43
CA PRO A 17 -14.11 -7.40 25.04
C PRO A 17 -13.54 -7.46 23.60
N ILE A 18 -13.24 -6.27 23.05
CA ILE A 18 -12.16 -5.88 22.10
C ILE A 18 -12.76 -4.80 21.16
N PRO A 19 -12.17 -3.59 21.19
CA PRO A 19 -11.15 -3.29 20.20
C PRO A 19 -9.88 -2.75 20.86
N LEU A 20 -8.74 -3.37 20.52
CA LEU A 20 -7.48 -2.63 20.47
C LEU A 20 -7.63 -1.58 19.37
N SER A 21 -8.20 -0.44 19.77
CA SER A 21 -8.11 0.78 19.01
C SER A 21 -6.64 1.07 18.78
N ILE A 22 -6.16 0.94 17.55
CA ILE A 22 -5.07 1.78 17.09
C ILE A 22 -5.68 3.18 17.04
N VAL A 23 -5.64 3.85 18.19
CA VAL A 23 -5.86 5.28 18.27
C VAL A 23 -4.66 5.89 17.57
N ILE A 24 -4.83 6.32 16.33
CA ILE A 24 -3.93 7.28 15.72
C ILE A 24 -4.24 8.61 16.43
N THR A 25 -3.71 8.74 17.65
CA THR A 25 -3.80 9.98 18.41
C THR A 25 -2.91 10.98 17.70
N SER A 26 -3.51 11.98 17.08
CA SER A 26 -2.83 13.20 16.66
C SER A 26 -2.27 13.90 17.90
N ALA A 27 -1.05 13.55 18.29
CA ALA A 27 -0.26 14.33 19.24
C ALA A 27 0.48 15.42 18.46
N ILE A 28 -0.18 16.55 18.23
CA ILE A 28 0.50 17.82 17.93
C ILE A 28 1.10 18.28 19.26
N SER A 29 2.32 17.81 19.54
CA SER A 29 3.15 18.28 20.64
C SER A 29 4.15 19.30 20.11
N SER A 30 4.22 20.39 20.86
CA SER A 30 4.90 21.66 20.60
C SER A 30 6.44 21.57 20.57
N MET A 31 7.04 22.37 19.67
CA MET A 31 8.41 22.97 19.65
C MET A 31 9.63 22.14 19.16
N PRO A 32 10.73 22.76 18.65
CA PRO A 32 10.94 24.16 18.23
C PRO A 32 11.45 24.34 16.78
N GLU A 33 11.37 25.59 16.35
CA GLU A 33 11.95 26.24 15.17
C GLU A 33 13.48 26.04 15.04
N ALA A 34 13.96 25.53 13.90
CA ALA A 34 15.25 25.89 13.28
C ALA A 34 15.50 25.20 11.91
N VAL A 35 15.56 26.05 10.88
CA VAL A 35 16.48 26.02 9.72
C VAL A 35 16.27 24.94 8.64
N SER A 36 15.45 25.34 7.66
CA SER A 36 15.84 25.55 6.25
C SER A 36 16.68 24.47 5.55
N THR A 37 16.00 23.67 4.72
CA THR A 37 16.57 23.20 3.45
C THR A 37 15.47 23.10 2.38
N ALA A 38 15.45 24.12 1.53
CA ALA A 38 15.05 24.11 0.12
C ALA A 38 13.69 23.46 -0.21
N GLU A 39 12.60 24.16 0.15
CA GLU A 39 11.47 24.24 -0.78
C GLU A 39 11.94 25.02 -2.01
N THR A 40 12.11 24.33 -3.13
CA THR A 40 12.02 24.97 -4.45
C THR A 40 10.59 25.48 -4.61
N ALA A 41 10.36 26.68 -4.06
CA ALA A 41 9.26 27.55 -4.46
C ALA A 41 9.52 27.93 -5.92
N THR A 42 8.95 27.17 -6.85
CA THR A 42 8.64 27.69 -8.18
C THR A 42 7.51 28.70 -8.01
N ASP A 43 7.81 29.92 -8.47
CA ASP A 43 6.95 31.10 -8.57
C ASP A 43 5.48 30.79 -8.85
N GLY A 44 4.61 31.64 -8.29
CA GLY A 44 3.14 31.58 -8.35
C GLY A 44 2.55 31.76 -9.75
N GLU A 45 2.80 30.81 -10.62
CA GLU A 45 1.97 30.57 -11.80
C GLU A 45 0.66 29.92 -11.32
N PRO A 46 -0.52 30.45 -11.72
CA PRO A 46 -1.78 29.85 -11.32
C PRO A 46 -1.81 28.39 -11.79
N SER A 47 -1.99 27.46 -10.84
CA SER A 47 -2.03 26.03 -11.12
C SER A 47 -3.15 25.73 -12.10
N THR A 48 -2.78 25.43 -13.34
CA THR A 48 -3.74 25.06 -14.38
C THR A 48 -4.39 23.71 -14.03
N PRO A 49 -5.66 23.48 -14.42
CA PRO A 49 -6.32 22.18 -14.25
C PRO A 49 -5.47 21.02 -14.82
N LEU A 50 -4.83 21.23 -15.97
CA LEU A 50 -3.96 20.25 -16.59
C LEU A 50 -2.72 19.92 -15.74
N SER A 51 -2.05 20.93 -15.17
CA SER A 51 -0.90 20.71 -14.28
C SER A 51 -1.31 20.00 -12.99
N LEU A 52 -2.52 20.27 -12.49
CA LEU A 52 -3.09 19.60 -11.31
C LEU A 52 -3.40 18.12 -11.61
N LEU A 53 -3.98 17.79 -12.76
CA LEU A 53 -4.20 16.38 -13.15
C LEU A 53 -2.89 15.61 -13.35
N ARG A 54 -1.83 16.23 -13.91
CA ARG A 54 -0.49 15.61 -13.95
C ARG A 54 0.03 15.30 -12.54
N ALA A 55 -0.16 16.23 -11.61
CA ALA A 55 0.21 16.00 -10.21
C ALA A 55 -0.60 14.87 -9.56
N VAL A 56 -1.87 14.66 -9.93
CA VAL A 56 -2.65 13.48 -9.49
C VAL A 56 -1.97 12.20 -9.95
N THR A 57 -1.57 12.12 -11.22
CA THR A 57 -0.88 10.96 -11.78
C THR A 57 0.44 10.69 -11.06
N GLU A 58 1.27 11.70 -10.83
CA GLU A 58 2.52 11.55 -10.08
C GLU A 58 2.30 11.01 -8.66
N VAL A 59 1.28 11.54 -7.96
CA VAL A 59 0.92 11.08 -6.61
C VAL A 59 0.51 9.61 -6.64
N GLN A 60 -0.26 9.20 -7.66
CA GLN A 60 -0.75 7.84 -7.79
C GLN A 60 0.37 6.86 -8.14
N GLU A 61 1.27 7.21 -9.05
CA GLU A 61 2.45 6.40 -9.37
C GLU A 61 3.33 6.19 -8.13
N ARG A 62 3.60 7.26 -7.37
CA ARG A 62 4.36 7.17 -6.11
C ARG A 62 3.66 6.26 -5.11
N ARG A 63 2.34 6.39 -4.98
CA ARG A 63 1.53 5.58 -4.06
C ARG A 63 1.55 4.10 -4.42
N ILE A 64 1.44 3.76 -5.70
CA ILE A 64 1.55 2.39 -6.21
C ILE A 64 2.94 1.82 -5.91
N SER A 65 4.01 2.60 -6.12
CA SER A 65 5.38 2.17 -5.78
C SER A 65 5.51 1.84 -4.29
N ILE A 66 5.02 2.71 -3.42
CA ILE A 66 5.04 2.51 -1.96
C ILE A 66 4.29 1.23 -1.57
N TRP A 67 3.12 0.98 -2.17
CA TRP A 67 2.35 -0.23 -1.90
C TRP A 67 3.06 -1.50 -2.34
N ARG A 68 3.71 -1.48 -3.51
CA ARG A 68 4.50 -2.64 -3.99
C ARG A 68 5.67 -2.95 -3.07
N GLU A 69 6.42 -1.93 -2.65
CA GLU A 69 7.53 -2.10 -1.71
C GLU A 69 7.06 -2.64 -0.35
N TYR A 70 5.89 -2.16 0.12
CA TYR A 70 5.27 -2.67 1.34
C TYR A 70 4.83 -4.13 1.22
N ASP A 71 4.06 -4.47 0.18
CA ASP A 71 3.57 -5.84 -0.04
C ASP A 71 4.77 -6.82 -0.15
N ASP A 72 5.83 -6.46 -0.88
CA ASP A 72 7.06 -7.27 -0.99
C ASP A 72 7.76 -7.45 0.37
N ALA A 73 7.96 -6.37 1.13
CA ALA A 73 8.55 -6.47 2.47
C ALA A 73 7.69 -7.28 3.44
N PHE A 74 6.37 -7.22 3.31
CA PHE A 74 5.45 -7.95 4.16
C PHE A 74 5.46 -9.45 3.84
N ASP A 75 5.45 -9.81 2.55
CA ASP A 75 5.52 -11.20 2.10
C ASP A 75 6.87 -11.84 2.48
N GLN A 76 7.99 -11.12 2.33
CA GLN A 76 9.32 -11.56 2.79
C GLN A 76 9.37 -11.81 4.31
N PHE A 77 8.58 -11.06 5.10
CA PHE A 77 8.49 -11.26 6.54
C PHE A 77 7.66 -12.49 6.93
N LEU A 78 6.56 -12.75 6.20
CA LEU A 78 5.71 -13.92 6.46
C LEU A 78 6.37 -15.22 5.99
N ASP A 79 7.01 -15.21 4.82
CA ASP A 79 7.60 -16.39 4.18
C ASP A 79 9.11 -16.22 3.88
N PRO A 80 9.98 -16.11 4.91
CA PRO A 80 11.43 -15.95 4.70
C PRO A 80 12.08 -17.14 3.95
N ALA A 81 11.41 -18.30 3.92
CA ALA A 81 11.85 -19.50 3.20
C ALA A 81 11.62 -19.43 1.68
N GLN A 82 10.67 -18.61 1.20
CA GLN A 82 10.45 -18.43 -0.25
C GLN A 82 11.46 -17.45 -0.86
N SER A 83 11.93 -16.45 -0.11
CA SER A 83 12.88 -15.44 -0.61
C SER A 83 14.30 -15.99 -0.84
N SER A 84 14.56 -17.22 -0.42
CA SER A 84 15.82 -17.94 -0.64
C SER A 84 15.77 -18.92 -1.83
N SER A 85 14.61 -19.07 -2.50
CA SER A 85 14.44 -19.94 -3.68
C SER A 85 14.26 -19.19 -5.01
N THR A 86 14.11 -17.86 -5.00
CA THR A 86 14.22 -16.99 -6.20
C THR A 86 15.67 -16.70 -6.61
N SER A 87 16.53 -17.71 -6.55
CA SER A 87 17.87 -17.66 -7.13
C SER A 87 17.81 -18.11 -8.60
N ALA A 88 17.79 -17.11 -9.49
CA ALA A 88 18.28 -17.11 -10.88
C ALA A 88 17.65 -18.09 -11.90
N PRO A 89 17.39 -17.66 -13.15
CA PRO A 89 17.28 -18.60 -14.26
C PRO A 89 18.61 -19.36 -14.32
N ALA A 90 18.55 -20.69 -14.19
CA ALA A 90 19.68 -21.57 -14.41
C ALA A 90 20.36 -21.18 -15.74
N PRO A 91 21.70 -21.07 -15.80
CA PRO A 91 22.37 -20.84 -17.08
C PRO A 91 21.98 -22.00 -17.99
N VAL A 92 21.29 -21.65 -19.07
CA VAL A 92 20.89 -22.57 -20.12
C VAL A 92 22.16 -23.29 -20.55
N ASN A 93 22.25 -24.58 -20.23
CA ASN A 93 23.35 -25.44 -20.62
C ASN A 93 23.26 -25.66 -22.14
N GLY A 94 23.66 -24.64 -22.89
CA GLY A 94 23.86 -24.66 -24.33
C GLY A 94 25.14 -25.43 -24.64
N SER A 95 25.10 -26.74 -24.45
CA SER A 95 26.18 -27.63 -24.82
C SER A 95 26.18 -27.79 -26.35
N GLN A 96 26.92 -26.92 -27.04
CA GLN A 96 27.38 -27.16 -28.41
C GLN A 96 28.87 -26.87 -28.56
N ASN A 97 29.57 -27.94 -28.94
CA ASN A 97 30.83 -28.04 -29.68
C ASN A 97 32.16 -27.65 -29.03
N ASN A 98 32.92 -28.71 -28.75
CA ASN A 98 34.11 -29.14 -29.51
C ASN A 98 35.31 -28.18 -29.61
N ASP A 99 36.44 -28.77 -29.21
CA ASP A 99 37.82 -28.56 -29.64
C ASP A 99 38.77 -27.65 -28.85
N SER A 100 39.84 -28.33 -28.39
CA SER A 100 41.24 -27.92 -28.41
C SER A 100 41.81 -26.96 -27.34
N SER A 101 42.66 -27.58 -26.50
CA SER A 101 44.03 -27.14 -26.16
C SER A 101 44.29 -25.90 -25.30
N SER A 102 45.23 -26.12 -24.37
CA SER A 102 46.24 -25.19 -23.84
C SER A 102 45.86 -24.15 -22.77
N THR A 103 46.44 -24.42 -21.59
CA THR A 103 47.30 -23.51 -20.79
C THR A 103 46.67 -22.32 -20.08
N THR A 104 47.01 -22.22 -18.77
CA THR A 104 46.88 -21.02 -17.91
C THR A 104 45.43 -20.57 -17.66
N THR A 105 44.99 -20.13 -16.50
CA THR A 105 45.59 -19.26 -15.49
C THR A 105 44.58 -19.23 -14.33
N ASN A 106 45.07 -18.91 -13.14
CA ASN A 106 44.30 -18.62 -11.92
C ASN A 106 42.97 -17.87 -12.17
N GLY A 107 41.88 -18.62 -12.28
CA GLY A 107 40.51 -18.11 -12.23
C GLY A 107 39.97 -18.36 -10.84
N ARG A 108 40.14 -17.37 -9.96
CA ARG A 108 39.56 -17.35 -8.60
C ARG A 108 38.04 -17.32 -8.75
N GLY A 109 37.44 -18.49 -8.86
CA GLY A 109 35.99 -18.67 -8.91
C GLY A 109 35.39 -18.06 -7.66
N CYS A 110 34.65 -16.97 -7.83
CA CYS A 110 33.81 -16.39 -6.78
C CYS A 110 32.63 -17.34 -6.58
N ALA A 111 32.87 -18.42 -5.84
CA ALA A 111 31.86 -19.35 -5.40
C ALA A 111 30.97 -18.62 -4.37
N GLY A 112 29.74 -18.33 -4.78
CA GLY A 112 28.64 -18.03 -3.89
C GLY A 112 28.76 -16.71 -3.14
N CYS A 113 28.38 -15.61 -3.81
CA CYS A 113 27.58 -14.61 -3.12
C CYS A 113 26.29 -15.32 -2.68
N SER A 114 26.35 -16.01 -1.55
CA SER A 114 25.17 -16.38 -0.79
C SER A 114 24.58 -15.05 -0.35
N THR A 115 23.66 -14.52 -1.16
CA THR A 115 22.75 -13.47 -0.71
C THR A 115 21.86 -14.14 0.33
N THR A 116 22.40 -14.31 1.54
CA THR A 116 21.62 -14.68 2.70
C THR A 116 20.72 -13.49 2.95
N THR A 117 19.53 -13.50 2.36
CA THR A 117 18.45 -12.60 2.74
C THR A 117 18.18 -12.92 4.19
N VAL A 118 18.79 -12.12 5.07
CA VAL A 118 18.56 -12.22 6.51
C VAL A 118 17.06 -12.01 6.69
N PRO A 119 16.33 -12.97 7.30
CA PRO A 119 14.91 -12.85 7.49
C PRO A 119 14.60 -11.51 8.14
N LEU A 120 13.66 -10.76 7.55
CA LEU A 120 13.34 -9.41 8.00
C LEU A 120 12.99 -9.44 9.49
N SER A 121 13.81 -8.76 10.31
CA SER A 121 13.55 -8.72 11.75
C SER A 121 12.23 -8.00 12.01
N SER A 122 11.52 -8.38 13.08
CA SER A 122 10.28 -7.70 13.48
C SER A 122 10.46 -6.19 13.69
N ARG A 123 11.67 -5.75 14.10
CA ARG A 123 12.01 -4.33 14.24
C ARG A 123 12.11 -3.61 12.89
N LEU A 124 12.66 -4.27 11.87
CA LEU A 124 12.76 -3.74 10.52
C LEU A 124 11.39 -3.66 9.85
N LEU A 125 10.53 -4.68 10.01
CA LEU A 125 9.15 -4.62 9.51
C LEU A 125 8.37 -3.44 10.14
N ALA A 126 8.53 -3.23 11.45
CA ALA A 126 7.89 -2.10 12.13
C ALA A 126 8.37 -0.75 11.56
N GLN A 127 9.66 -0.65 11.23
CA GLN A 127 10.23 0.54 10.59
C GLN A 127 9.69 0.75 9.16
N ILE A 128 9.61 -0.31 8.35
CA ILE A 128 9.03 -0.27 7.01
C ILE A 128 7.57 0.20 7.09
N LEU A 129 6.77 -0.42 7.96
CA LEU A 129 5.37 -0.02 8.18
C LEU A 129 5.24 1.45 8.57
N GLN A 130 6.13 1.96 9.43
CA GLN A 130 6.14 3.37 9.81
C GLN A 130 6.45 4.29 8.62
N LEU A 131 7.47 3.97 7.82
CA LEU A 131 7.86 4.74 6.63
C LEU A 131 6.77 4.72 5.56
N THR A 132 6.24 3.54 5.24
CA THR A 132 5.12 3.35 4.30
C THR A 132 3.92 4.17 4.75
N THR A 133 3.54 4.09 6.03
CA THR A 133 2.39 4.84 6.57
C THR A 133 2.60 6.34 6.42
N GLN A 134 3.79 6.85 6.76
CA GLN A 134 4.11 8.27 6.60
C GLN A 134 4.01 8.71 5.14
N ALA A 135 4.54 7.93 4.21
CA ALA A 135 4.52 8.24 2.78
C ALA A 135 3.10 8.17 2.18
N LEU A 136 2.26 7.23 2.63
CA LEU A 136 0.85 7.14 2.23
C LEU A 136 0.04 8.35 2.75
N ILE A 137 0.31 8.81 3.97
CA ILE A 137 -0.29 10.03 4.54
C ILE A 137 0.13 11.25 3.73
N GLU A 138 1.41 11.39 3.39
CA GLU A 138 1.92 12.46 2.52
C GLU A 138 1.21 12.48 1.16
N CYS A 139 1.07 11.32 0.51
CA CYS A 139 0.32 11.20 -0.74
C CYS A 139 -1.14 11.64 -0.57
N GLY A 140 -1.80 11.25 0.53
CA GLY A 140 -3.16 11.66 0.85
C GLY A 140 -3.32 13.16 1.06
N HIS A 141 -2.37 13.82 1.71
CA HIS A 141 -2.36 15.27 1.89
C HIS A 141 -2.16 16.00 0.56
N ARG A 142 -1.20 15.56 -0.26
CA ARG A 142 -0.95 16.15 -1.57
C ARG A 142 -2.18 16.03 -2.48
N LEU A 143 -2.84 14.87 -2.48
CA LEU A 143 -4.07 14.66 -3.25
C LEU A 143 -5.21 15.59 -2.79
N ARG A 144 -5.34 15.82 -1.48
CA ARG A 144 -6.35 16.74 -0.92
C ARG A 144 -6.07 18.21 -1.26
N ALA A 145 -4.80 18.60 -1.30
CA ALA A 145 -4.40 19.94 -1.76
C ALA A 145 -4.81 20.13 -3.22
N ILE A 146 -4.48 19.18 -4.09
CA ILE A 146 -4.86 19.18 -5.52
C ILE A 146 -6.38 19.26 -5.69
N GLN A 147 -7.14 18.44 -4.96
CA GLN A 147 -8.61 18.49 -4.96
C GLN A 147 -9.14 19.88 -4.60
N THR A 148 -8.54 20.51 -3.58
CA THR A 148 -8.95 21.85 -3.12
C THR A 148 -8.67 22.89 -4.21
N GLU A 149 -7.52 22.83 -4.87
CA GLU A 149 -7.20 23.73 -5.99
C GLU A 149 -8.14 23.50 -7.19
N LEU A 150 -8.40 22.24 -7.56
CA LEU A 150 -9.34 21.90 -8.63
C LEU A 150 -10.75 22.40 -8.35
N SER A 151 -11.19 22.36 -7.09
CA SER A 151 -12.54 22.83 -6.71
C SER A 151 -12.75 24.34 -6.91
N HIS A 152 -11.66 25.11 -6.97
CA HIS A 152 -11.68 26.55 -7.27
C HIS A 152 -11.23 26.88 -8.70
N SER A 153 -10.95 25.86 -9.51
CA SER A 153 -10.53 26.01 -10.90
C SER A 153 -11.72 26.20 -11.85
N THR A 154 -11.46 26.33 -13.14
CA THR A 154 -12.51 26.37 -14.18
C THR A 154 -13.22 25.04 -14.38
N HIS A 155 -12.69 23.95 -13.80
CA HIS A 155 -13.17 22.57 -13.95
C HIS A 155 -13.40 21.89 -12.58
N PRO A 156 -14.38 22.34 -11.78
CA PRO A 156 -14.64 21.80 -10.44
C PRO A 156 -15.08 20.33 -10.45
N GLU A 157 -15.61 19.82 -11.56
CA GLU A 157 -15.94 18.41 -11.76
C GLU A 157 -14.74 17.49 -11.58
N LEU A 158 -13.53 17.94 -11.95
CA LEU A 158 -12.29 17.17 -11.77
C LEU A 158 -11.96 16.95 -10.29
N ALA A 159 -12.35 17.89 -9.42
CA ALA A 159 -12.21 17.71 -7.97
C ALA A 159 -13.06 16.53 -7.46
N THR A 160 -14.21 16.26 -8.08
CA THR A 160 -15.06 15.11 -7.73
C THR A 160 -14.44 13.78 -8.17
N LEU A 161 -13.75 13.77 -9.31
CA LEU A 161 -12.99 12.61 -9.76
C LEU A 161 -11.85 12.27 -8.78
N VAL A 162 -11.08 13.29 -8.36
CA VAL A 162 -10.03 13.13 -7.35
C VAL A 162 -10.58 12.67 -6.00
N ASP A 163 -11.74 13.17 -5.58
CA ASP A 163 -12.42 12.75 -4.35
C ASP A 163 -12.82 11.27 -4.37
N ARG A 164 -13.33 10.79 -5.52
CA ARG A 164 -13.66 9.36 -5.73
C ARG A 164 -12.40 8.49 -5.62
N ILE A 165 -11.30 8.91 -6.24
CA ILE A 165 -10.00 8.23 -6.13
C ILE A 165 -9.56 8.17 -4.67
N GLN A 166 -9.58 9.30 -3.95
CA GLN A 166 -9.19 9.35 -2.53
C GLN A 166 -10.06 8.43 -1.66
N SER A 167 -11.36 8.38 -1.93
CA SER A 167 -12.30 7.53 -1.20
C SER A 167 -12.00 6.04 -1.40
N LYS A 168 -11.76 5.61 -2.65
CA LYS A 168 -11.36 4.24 -2.97
C LYS A 168 -10.02 3.88 -2.35
N GLU A 169 -9.07 4.80 -2.41
CA GLU A 169 -7.75 4.63 -1.81
C GLU A 169 -7.76 4.48 -0.28
N ASN A 170 -8.65 5.20 0.40
CA ASN A 170 -8.87 5.02 1.83
C ASN A 170 -9.55 3.68 2.16
N ALA A 171 -10.46 3.21 1.30
CA ALA A 171 -11.06 1.89 1.43
C ALA A 171 -10.02 0.78 1.21
N LEU A 172 -9.15 0.92 0.20
CA LEU A 172 -8.04 0.01 -0.06
C LEU A 172 -7.14 -0.14 1.17
N LEU A 173 -6.68 0.99 1.73
CA LEU A 173 -5.82 0.98 2.93
C LEU A 173 -6.46 0.23 4.11
N ARG A 174 -7.76 0.43 4.35
CA ARG A 174 -8.47 -0.27 5.44
C ARG A 174 -8.53 -1.79 5.21
N ASN A 175 -8.87 -2.21 3.99
CA ASN A 175 -8.94 -3.64 3.65
C ASN A 175 -7.56 -4.31 3.70
N VAL A 176 -6.51 -3.65 3.22
CA VAL A 176 -5.13 -4.17 3.30
C VAL A 176 -4.70 -4.34 4.75
N VAL A 177 -4.95 -3.35 5.61
CA VAL A 177 -4.63 -3.47 7.05
C VAL A 177 -5.38 -4.65 7.69
N GLN A 178 -6.67 -4.83 7.36
CA GLN A 178 -7.46 -5.96 7.87
C GLN A 178 -6.92 -7.31 7.36
N ARG A 179 -6.62 -7.43 6.06
CA ARG A 179 -6.00 -8.60 5.42
C ARG A 179 -4.70 -8.96 6.14
N ASP A 180 -3.85 -7.96 6.39
CA ASP A 180 -2.53 -8.18 6.98
C ASP A 180 -2.60 -8.54 8.46
N GLN A 181 -3.56 -8.00 9.21
CA GLN A 181 -3.84 -8.42 10.59
C GLN A 181 -4.27 -9.89 10.62
N LEU A 182 -5.12 -10.31 9.68
CA LEU A 182 -5.61 -11.68 9.58
C LEU A 182 -4.52 -12.66 9.10
N ARG A 183 -3.69 -12.25 8.12
CA ARG A 183 -2.51 -13.04 7.72
C ARG A 183 -1.57 -13.27 8.90
N LYS A 184 -1.34 -12.25 9.74
CA LYS A 184 -0.51 -12.43 10.95
C LYS A 184 -1.08 -13.46 11.91
N THR A 185 -2.40 -13.52 12.11
CA THR A 185 -3.00 -14.52 13.01
C THR A 185 -2.93 -15.94 12.44
N ILE A 186 -3.10 -16.09 11.12
CA ILE A 186 -3.05 -17.40 10.44
C ILE A 186 -1.62 -17.94 10.38
N TYR A 187 -0.65 -17.12 9.98
CA TYR A 187 0.73 -17.55 9.73
C TYR A 187 1.63 -17.54 10.98
N LYS A 188 1.19 -16.89 12.06
CA LYS A 188 1.90 -16.89 13.34
C LYS A 188 0.96 -17.30 14.48
N PRO A 189 0.59 -18.59 14.57
CA PRO A 189 -0.17 -19.09 15.70
C PRO A 189 0.73 -19.05 16.94
N ASP A 190 0.68 -17.95 17.70
CA ASP A 190 1.41 -17.78 18.96
C ASP A 190 0.90 -18.75 20.07
N SER A 191 0.04 -19.73 19.75
CA SER A 191 -0.59 -20.63 20.73
C SER A 191 -0.71 -22.08 20.21
N PRO A 192 -0.12 -23.08 20.89
CA PRO A 192 -0.15 -24.49 20.51
C PRO A 192 -1.47 -25.22 20.88
N ASN A 193 -2.58 -24.50 21.04
CA ASN A 193 -3.87 -25.11 21.36
C ASN A 193 -4.65 -25.43 20.07
N ASP A 194 -4.37 -26.62 19.53
CA ASP A 194 -5.01 -27.27 18.36
C ASP A 194 -6.51 -27.60 18.55
N LEU A 195 -7.36 -26.62 18.88
CA LEU A 195 -8.82 -26.80 18.92
C LEU A 195 -9.61 -25.89 17.96
N ASP A 196 -8.94 -25.05 17.18
CA ASP A 196 -9.57 -23.98 16.37
C ASP A 196 -9.57 -24.24 14.85
N ARG A 197 -9.72 -25.50 14.42
CA ARG A 197 -9.75 -25.84 12.98
C ARG A 197 -10.92 -25.15 12.24
N ASP A 198 -12.12 -25.12 12.83
CA ASP A 198 -13.28 -24.40 12.28
C ASP A 198 -13.07 -22.88 12.25
N ASN A 199 -12.30 -22.33 13.19
CA ASN A 199 -12.01 -20.90 13.25
C ASN A 199 -11.00 -20.50 12.14
N ASN A 200 -10.02 -21.36 11.86
CA ASN A 200 -9.08 -21.16 10.75
C ASN A 200 -9.77 -21.24 9.38
N ASP A 201 -10.72 -22.15 9.20
CA ASP A 201 -11.49 -22.24 7.95
C ASP A 201 -12.34 -20.97 7.72
N SER A 202 -12.94 -20.39 8.77
CA SER A 202 -13.64 -19.11 8.68
C SER A 202 -12.71 -17.91 8.43
N GLN A 203 -11.53 -17.90 9.05
CA GLN A 203 -10.51 -16.86 8.84
C GLN A 203 -9.93 -16.90 7.42
N THR A 204 -9.70 -18.08 6.86
CA THR A 204 -9.20 -18.23 5.49
C THR A 204 -10.24 -17.79 4.45
N GLU A 205 -11.54 -18.07 4.69
CA GLU A 205 -12.61 -17.54 3.84
C GLU A 205 -12.66 -15.99 3.88
N THR A 206 -12.59 -15.41 5.09
CA THR A 206 -12.55 -13.95 5.27
C THR A 206 -11.34 -13.33 4.57
N LEU A 207 -10.18 -14.00 4.61
CA LEU A 207 -8.97 -13.56 3.92
C LEU A 207 -9.18 -13.51 2.40
N ALA A 208 -9.76 -14.56 1.82
CA ALA A 208 -10.05 -14.61 0.38
C ALA A 208 -11.06 -13.52 -0.05
N GLN A 209 -12.05 -13.22 0.79
CA GLN A 209 -13.00 -12.12 0.54
C GLN A 209 -12.30 -10.75 0.57
N LEU A 210 -11.39 -10.53 1.52
CA LEU A 210 -10.60 -9.30 1.59
C LEU A 210 -9.68 -9.14 0.37
N GLU A 211 -9.04 -10.20 -0.08
CA GLU A 211 -8.20 -10.19 -1.29
C GLU A 211 -9.02 -9.84 -2.54
N THR A 212 -10.19 -10.47 -2.71
CA THR A 212 -11.12 -10.16 -3.81
C THR A 212 -11.55 -8.69 -3.76
N THR A 213 -11.93 -8.18 -2.58
CA THR A 213 -12.34 -6.79 -2.38
C THR A 213 -11.19 -5.82 -2.70
N ILE A 214 -9.96 -6.15 -2.32
CA ILE A 214 -8.77 -5.35 -2.61
C ILE A 214 -8.55 -5.25 -4.13
N ASP A 215 -8.65 -6.37 -4.84
CA ASP A 215 -8.47 -6.41 -6.29
C ASP A 215 -9.56 -5.63 -7.03
N GLU A 216 -10.82 -5.75 -6.59
CA GLU A 216 -11.93 -4.92 -7.11
C GLU A 216 -11.66 -3.43 -6.92
N ILE A 217 -11.24 -3.01 -5.71
CA ILE A 217 -10.92 -1.60 -5.43
C ILE A 217 -9.74 -1.11 -6.28
N ARG A 218 -8.70 -1.94 -6.49
CA ARG A 218 -7.57 -1.62 -7.38
C ARG A 218 -8.01 -1.46 -8.84
N SER A 219 -8.95 -2.30 -9.28
CA SER A 219 -9.58 -2.17 -10.60
C SER A 219 -10.34 -0.84 -10.72
N ASP A 220 -11.19 -0.50 -9.75
CA ASP A 220 -11.93 0.75 -9.73
C ASP A 220 -11.01 1.98 -9.76
N ILE A 221 -9.90 1.96 -9.01
CA ILE A 221 -8.90 3.04 -9.02
C ILE A 221 -8.27 3.16 -10.42
N THR A 222 -7.98 2.03 -11.07
CA THR A 222 -7.42 2.01 -12.42
C THR A 222 -8.37 2.63 -13.44
N GLU A 223 -9.67 2.33 -13.36
CA GLU A 223 -10.70 2.95 -14.19
C GLU A 223 -10.78 4.47 -13.94
N LEU A 224 -10.80 4.91 -12.69
CA LEU A 224 -10.78 6.33 -12.36
C LEU A 224 -9.52 7.05 -12.87
N MET A 225 -8.38 6.35 -12.89
CA MET A 225 -7.15 6.90 -13.47
C MET A 225 -7.23 7.02 -15.00
N GLN A 226 -7.94 6.11 -15.68
CA GLN A 226 -8.23 6.26 -17.11
C GLN A 226 -9.08 7.50 -17.39
N ASP A 227 -10.08 7.78 -16.54
CA ASP A 227 -10.85 9.02 -16.61
C ASP A 227 -9.94 10.26 -16.45
N VAL A 228 -8.99 10.24 -15.49
CA VAL A 228 -8.01 11.33 -15.32
C VAL A 228 -7.16 11.55 -16.59
N TYR A 229 -6.73 10.48 -17.25
CA TYR A 229 -5.98 10.57 -18.50
C TYR A 229 -6.83 11.11 -19.66
N ALA A 230 -8.10 10.70 -19.75
CA ALA A 230 -9.02 11.20 -20.77
C ALA A 230 -9.27 12.71 -20.60
N GLU A 231 -9.60 13.15 -19.39
CA GLU A 231 -9.79 14.58 -19.07
C GLU A 231 -8.51 15.40 -19.32
N SER A 232 -7.34 14.82 -19.01
CA SER A 232 -6.05 15.47 -19.31
C SER A 232 -5.77 15.64 -20.80
N LEU A 233 -6.33 14.79 -21.66
CA LEU A 233 -6.20 14.87 -23.11
C LEU A 233 -7.17 15.92 -23.67
N ASP A 234 -8.39 15.97 -23.16
CA ASP A 234 -9.40 16.94 -23.58
C ASP A 234 -8.98 18.38 -23.26
N LEU A 235 -8.32 18.61 -22.12
CA LEU A 235 -7.77 19.90 -21.74
C LEU A 235 -6.56 20.37 -22.57
N GLN A 236 -5.98 19.51 -23.43
CA GLN A 236 -4.87 19.87 -24.30
C GLN A 236 -5.31 20.39 -25.68
N GLN A 237 -6.59 20.27 -26.01
CA GLN A 237 -7.18 20.67 -27.30
C GLN A 237 -7.60 22.14 -27.30
#